data_AF-A0A7J6DLT0-F1
#
_entry.id   AF-A0A7J6DLT0-F1
#
_cell.length_a   1.000
_cell.length_b   1.000
_cell.length_c   1.000
_cell.angle_alpha   90.00
_cell.angle_beta   90.00
_cell.angle_gamma   90.00
#
_symmetry.space_group_name_H-M   'P 1'
#
loop_
_entity.id
_entity.type
_entity.pdbx_description
1 polymer ?
#
loop_
_entity_poly.entity_id
_entity_poly.type
_entity_poly.pdbx_seq_one_letter_code
_entity_poly.pdbx_strand_id
1 'polypeptide(L)'
;MYGDNGPDFGAASDGDGDRNMILGKGFFITPSDSVAIIAANAQKAIPYFQNGPKGLARSMPTSGALDRVAEKLGLPFFENDKFSENPNYSSQCGQSA
;
A
#
# COMPACT_ATOMS: atom_id res chain seq x y z
N MET A 1 -21.85 -5.98 -3.18
CA MET A 1 -21.23 -4.81 -3.83
C MET A 1 -21.91 -4.38 -5.11
N TYR A 2 -22.27 -5.29 -6.02
CA TYR A 2 -22.75 -4.95 -7.37
C TYR A 2 -24.29 -4.93 -7.53
N GLY A 3 -25.05 -5.10 -6.44
CA GLY A 3 -26.51 -4.95 -6.48
C GLY A 3 -26.95 -3.52 -6.18
N ASP A 4 -28.14 -3.13 -6.63
CA ASP A 4 -28.68 -1.77 -6.49
C ASP A 4 -28.67 -1.28 -5.02
N ASN A 5 -29.08 -2.16 -4.11
CA ASN A 5 -29.03 -1.95 -2.65
C ASN A 5 -27.87 -2.68 -1.97
N GLY A 6 -26.76 -2.90 -2.69
CA GLY A 6 -25.55 -3.50 -2.13
C GLY A 6 -24.85 -2.57 -1.13
N PRO A 7 -24.04 -3.12 -0.20
CA PRO A 7 -23.28 -2.32 0.75
C PRO A 7 -22.25 -1.44 0.03
N ASP A 8 -21.96 -0.27 0.63
CA ASP A 8 -21.02 0.71 0.08
C ASP A 8 -19.55 0.32 0.26
N PHE A 9 -19.27 -0.46 1.30
CA PHE A 9 -17.95 -0.91 1.69
C PHE A 9 -18.00 -2.35 2.16
N GLY A 10 -16.96 -3.12 1.87
CA GLY A 10 -16.76 -4.42 2.49
C GLY A 10 -15.31 -4.84 2.42
N ALA A 11 -14.97 -5.72 3.36
CA ALA A 11 -13.65 -6.25 3.48
C ALA A 11 -13.72 -7.73 3.85
N ALA A 12 -12.70 -8.48 3.45
CA ALA A 12 -12.48 -9.85 3.85
C ALA A 12 -11.06 -10.00 4.39
N SER A 13 -10.89 -10.92 5.31
CA SER A 13 -9.60 -11.31 5.89
C SER A 13 -9.28 -12.75 5.48
N ASP A 14 -8.00 -13.08 5.46
CA ASP A 14 -7.57 -14.48 5.38
C ASP A 14 -7.66 -15.18 6.75
N GLY A 15 -7.43 -16.50 6.78
CA GLY A 15 -7.71 -17.37 7.91
C GLY A 15 -6.91 -17.09 9.18
N ASP A 16 -5.71 -16.53 9.06
CA ASP A 16 -4.83 -16.13 10.17
C ASP A 16 -4.83 -14.62 10.43
N GLY A 17 -5.53 -13.84 9.60
CA GLY A 17 -5.72 -12.40 9.82
C GLY A 17 -4.62 -11.49 9.26
N ASP A 18 -3.65 -12.01 8.52
CA ASP A 18 -2.50 -11.22 8.04
C ASP A 18 -2.74 -10.50 6.70
N ARG A 19 -3.70 -11.00 5.92
CA ARG A 19 -4.08 -10.49 4.59
C ARG A 19 -5.52 -10.00 4.58
N ASN A 20 -5.75 -8.97 3.78
CA ASN A 20 -7.06 -8.38 3.60
C ASN A 20 -7.38 -8.09 2.13
N MET A 21 -8.68 -8.06 1.83
CA MET A 21 -9.25 -7.61 0.55
C MET A 21 -10.29 -6.53 0.85
N ILE A 22 -10.30 -5.43 0.09
CA ILE A 22 -11.25 -4.34 0.26
C ILE A 22 -12.03 -4.13 -1.05
N LEU A 23 -13.34 -3.90 -0.91
CA LEU A 23 -14.28 -3.67 -2.00
C LEU A 23 -15.13 -2.42 -1.73
N GLY A 24 -15.39 -1.65 -2.78
CA GLY A 24 -16.41 -0.60 -2.79
C GLY A 24 -17.68 -1.05 -3.53
N LYS A 25 -18.72 -0.21 -3.52
CA LYS A 25 -19.93 -0.45 -4.31
C LYS A 25 -19.59 -0.49 -5.80
N GLY A 26 -19.79 -1.64 -6.43
CA GLY A 26 -19.47 -1.85 -7.83
C GLY A 26 -17.99 -1.70 -8.19
N PHE A 27 -17.07 -1.68 -7.21
CA PHE A 27 -15.68 -1.28 -7.43
C PHE A 27 -14.71 -2.22 -6.71
N PHE A 28 -13.75 -2.77 -7.46
CA PHE A 28 -12.65 -3.55 -6.90
C PHE A 28 -11.44 -2.66 -6.63
N ILE A 29 -10.97 -2.67 -5.38
CA ILE A 29 -9.74 -1.98 -5.00
C ILE A 29 -8.60 -2.99 -5.09
N THR A 30 -7.64 -2.75 -5.99
CA THR A 30 -6.46 -3.62 -6.07
C THR A 30 -5.62 -3.49 -4.80
N PRO A 31 -4.92 -4.54 -4.35
CA PRO A 31 -4.07 -4.44 -3.15
C PRO A 31 -2.98 -3.36 -3.27
N SER A 32 -2.45 -3.14 -4.48
CA SER A 32 -1.44 -2.10 -4.75
C SER A 32 -2.02 -0.69 -4.59
N ASP A 33 -3.21 -0.44 -5.12
CA ASP A 33 -3.87 0.85 -4.99
C ASP A 33 -4.36 1.07 -3.55
N SER A 34 -4.80 0.01 -2.87
CA SER A 34 -5.24 0.06 -1.48
C SER A 34 -4.15 0.63 -0.57
N VAL A 35 -2.91 0.13 -0.67
CA VAL A 35 -1.80 0.65 0.15
C VAL A 35 -1.43 2.08 -0.24
N ALA A 36 -1.48 2.43 -1.53
CA ALA A 36 -1.23 3.80 -2.00
C ALA A 36 -2.27 4.80 -1.47
N ILE A 37 -3.56 4.43 -1.48
CA ILE A 37 -4.66 5.25 -0.96
C ILE A 37 -4.49 5.45 0.56
N ILE A 38 -4.14 4.40 1.30
CA ILE A 38 -3.87 4.49 2.74
C ILE A 38 -2.71 5.46 2.98
N ALA A 39 -1.58 5.28 2.29
CA ALA A 39 -0.39 6.12 2.45
C ALA A 39 -0.70 7.61 2.17
N ALA A 40 -1.46 7.89 1.12
CA ALA A 40 -1.83 9.26 0.73
C ALA A 40 -2.72 9.97 1.77
N ASN A 41 -3.50 9.21 2.56
CA ASN A 41 -4.44 9.75 3.54
C ASN A 41 -4.02 9.53 5.00
N ALA A 42 -2.93 8.79 5.22
CA ALA A 42 -2.52 8.30 6.53
C ALA A 42 -2.41 9.43 7.56
N GLN A 43 -1.71 10.52 7.20
CA GLN A 43 -1.49 11.63 8.12
C GLN A 43 -2.79 12.32 8.58
N LYS A 44 -3.79 12.39 7.70
CA LYS A 44 -5.06 13.05 7.98
C LYS A 44 -6.04 12.13 8.72
N ALA A 45 -6.07 10.85 8.37
CA ALA A 45 -7.13 9.93 8.79
C ALA A 45 -6.74 9.01 9.96
N ILE A 46 -5.45 8.72 10.16
CA ILE A 46 -4.98 7.71 11.11
C ILE A 46 -4.20 8.40 12.24
N PRO A 47 -4.68 8.35 13.50
CA PRO A 47 -4.04 9.04 14.63
C PRO A 47 -2.55 8.73 14.82
N TYR A 48 -2.15 7.48 14.55
CA TYR A 48 -0.76 7.05 14.64
C TYR A 48 0.18 7.84 13.70
N PHE A 49 -0.32 8.24 12.53
CA PHE A 49 0.46 8.92 11.50
C PHE A 49 0.28 10.45 11.50
N GLN A 50 -0.26 11.07 12.56
CA GLN A 50 -0.47 12.53 12.61
C GLN A 50 0.81 13.36 12.30
N ASN A 51 1.98 12.84 12.68
CA ASN A 51 3.28 13.44 12.38
C ASN A 51 3.86 13.04 11.00
N GLY A 52 3.06 12.38 10.16
CA GLY A 52 3.44 11.83 8.88
C GLY A 52 4.07 10.42 8.98
N PRO A 53 3.98 9.60 7.92
CA PRO A 53 4.78 8.39 7.80
C PRO A 53 6.26 8.73 7.60
N LYS A 54 7.16 7.89 8.12
CA LYS A 54 8.62 8.10 8.01
C LYS A 54 9.21 7.64 6.67
N GLY A 55 8.47 6.81 5.94
CA GLY A 55 8.88 6.19 4.69
C GLY A 55 7.83 5.18 4.23
N LEU A 56 7.92 4.75 2.98
CA LEU A 56 6.99 3.81 2.35
C LEU A 56 7.78 2.66 1.72
N ALA A 57 7.21 1.46 1.71
CA ALA A 57 7.86 0.31 1.09
C ALA A 57 6.85 -0.62 0.41
N ARG A 58 7.24 -1.25 -0.70
CA ARG A 58 6.48 -2.33 -1.35
C ARG A 58 7.38 -3.48 -1.76
N SER A 59 6.77 -4.63 -1.99
CA SER A 59 7.49 -5.70 -2.68
C SER A 59 7.63 -5.42 -4.17
N MET A 60 8.74 -5.80 -4.79
CA MET A 60 9.00 -5.59 -6.23
C MET A 60 7.83 -5.99 -7.17
N PRO A 61 7.12 -7.13 -7.00
CA PRO A 61 6.00 -7.46 -7.88
C PRO A 61 4.73 -6.60 -7.70
N THR A 62 4.67 -5.73 -6.69
CA THR A 62 3.54 -4.82 -6.45
C THR A 62 3.59 -3.64 -7.43
N SER A 63 2.43 -3.13 -7.88
CA SER A 63 2.39 -1.97 -8.78
C SER A 63 3.05 -0.72 -8.18
N GLY A 64 3.62 0.13 -9.05
CA GLY A 64 4.28 1.40 -8.69
C GLY A 64 3.35 2.52 -8.22
N ALA A 65 2.09 2.24 -7.88
CA ALA A 65 1.14 3.24 -7.38
C ALA A 65 1.64 3.91 -6.07
N LEU A 66 2.31 3.15 -5.20
CA LEU A 66 2.83 3.65 -3.92
C LEU A 66 4.02 4.61 -4.13
N ASP A 67 4.81 4.38 -5.17
CA ASP A 67 6.01 5.14 -5.54
C ASP A 67 5.61 6.58 -5.87
N ARG A 68 4.53 6.74 -6.64
CA ARG A 68 3.95 8.05 -6.98
C ARG A 68 3.47 8.82 -5.75
N VAL A 69 2.95 8.11 -4.74
CA VAL A 69 2.55 8.71 -3.47
C VAL A 69 3.79 9.13 -2.68
N ALA A 70 4.83 8.31 -2.65
CA ALA A 70 6.09 8.63 -1.99
C ALA A 70 6.76 9.88 -2.60
N GLU A 71 6.83 9.95 -3.93
CA GLU A 71 7.33 11.11 -4.67
C GLU A 71 6.56 12.38 -4.30
N LYS A 72 5.22 12.31 -4.28
CA LYS A 72 4.35 13.45 -3.97
C LYS A 72 4.46 13.90 -2.51
N LEU A 73 4.69 12.98 -1.58
CA LEU A 73 4.85 13.28 -0.15
C LEU A 73 6.30 13.63 0.23
N GLY A 74 7.26 13.47 -0.70
CA GLY A 74 8.69 13.69 -0.42
C GLY A 74 9.26 12.70 0.59
N LEU A 75 8.76 11.45 0.59
CA LEU A 75 9.14 10.43 1.56
C LEU A 75 10.17 9.44 0.99
N PRO A 76 11.09 8.92 1.82
CA PRO A 76 11.92 7.78 1.45
C PRO A 76 11.05 6.59 1.01
N PHE A 77 11.42 5.98 -0.12
CA PHE A 77 10.74 4.84 -0.70
C PHE A 77 11.68 3.66 -0.87
N PHE A 78 11.19 2.44 -0.60
CA PHE A 78 11.97 1.20 -0.67
C PHE A 78 11.21 0.12 -1.43
N GLU A 79 11.86 -0.47 -2.42
CA GLU A 79 11.37 -1.67 -3.11
C GLU A 79 12.16 -2.89 -2.62
N ASN A 80 11.45 -3.90 -2.11
CA ASN A 80 12.05 -5.10 -1.55
C ASN A 80 11.69 -6.34 -2.39
N ASP A 81 12.66 -7.19 -2.66
CA ASP A 81 12.35 -8.51 -3.22
C ASP A 81 11.78 -9.42 -2.12
N LYS A 82 10.65 -10.08 -2.39
CA LYS A 82 10.05 -11.05 -1.45
C LYS A 82 10.99 -12.23 -1.10
N PHE A 83 12.07 -12.40 -1.86
CA PHE A 83 13.05 -13.49 -1.73
C PHE A 83 14.42 -13.06 -1.15
N SER A 84 14.58 -11.79 -0.77
CA SER A 84 15.86 -11.29 -0.26
C SER A 84 15.95 -11.46 1.27
N GLU A 85 16.34 -12.64 1.73
CA GLU A 85 17.06 -12.80 3.02
C GLU A 85 18.53 -12.35 2.90
N ASN A 86 18.90 -11.61 1.84
CA ASN A 86 20.27 -11.12 1.65
C ASN A 86 20.44 -9.75 2.33
N PRO A 87 21.25 -9.65 3.40
CA PRO A 87 21.43 -8.41 4.16
C PRO A 87 22.12 -7.28 3.37
N ASN A 88 22.57 -7.52 2.12
CA ASN A 88 23.26 -6.54 1.29
C ASN A 88 22.35 -5.77 0.30
N TYR A 89 21.05 -6.07 0.24
CA TYR A 89 20.14 -5.51 -0.78
C TYR A 89 19.80 -4.02 -0.58
N SER A 90 20.01 -3.47 0.62
CA SER A 90 19.75 -2.06 0.95
C SER A 90 20.62 -1.06 0.14
N SER A 91 21.67 -1.53 -0.53
CA SER A 91 22.61 -0.69 -1.29
C SER A 91 22.27 -0.52 -2.78
N GLN A 92 21.29 -1.25 -3.32
CA GLN A 92 20.99 -1.26 -4.76
C GLN A 92 19.69 -0.55 -5.16
N CYS A 93 18.80 -0.25 -4.22
CA CYS A 93 17.49 0.37 -4.49
C CYS A 93 17.56 1.91 -4.69
N GLY A 94 18.66 2.41 -5.27
CA GLY A 94 18.90 3.83 -5.57
C GLY A 94 19.27 4.11 -7.03
N GLN A 95 19.25 3.10 -7.90
CA GLN A 95 19.48 3.29 -9.33
C GLN A 95 18.16 3.16 -10.07
N SER A 96 17.66 4.33 -10.48
CA SER A 96 16.66 4.59 -11.51
C SER A 96 16.41 3.43 -12.47
N ALA A 97 15.15 3.00 -12.55
CA ALA A 97 14.54 2.51 -13.78
C ALA A 97 13.69 3.64 -14.38
#